data_AF-A0A9X2BWS2-F1
#
_entry.id   AF-A0A9X2BWS2-F1
#
_cell.length_a   1.000
_cell.length_b   1.000
_cell.length_c   1.000
_cell.angle_alpha   90.00
_cell.angle_beta   90.00
_cell.angle_gamma   90.00
#
_symmetry.space_group_name_H-M   'P 1'
#
loop_
_entity.id
_entity.type
_entity.pdbx_description
1 polymer ?
#
loop_
_entity_poly.entity_id
_entity_poly.type
_entity_poly.pdbx_seq_one_letter_code
_entity_poly.pdbx_strand_id
1 'polypeptide(L)'
;MPGPGPHPLDSHEERCRLRLTLSDGRVIEGLHNAVAGRHFLHRTGPGLPLVGEVEGPLQASDIRAIEVVMTRAALLEQGRELLQGPRVPGREPVTRDDFEHRLQTLARAVAAVPEADWQMQVRLKRQFEACAERIALGQGKQAWMLAEARWARKSNASPTMADLWIEPVASPSCFARPRPQDFDPDPAIRRRRVPPPPEVRADPFSVPNMLAALLGRDLKARITRSGDPPHAAAHIQVDMPVKGRARFVLIGERCRGTTRWRAVWDGNDSKPGLRRRLSEATEAYRRMLAAMREGRRSVQPDLFG
;
A
#
# COMPACT_ATOMS: atom_id res chain seq x y z
N MET A 1 -10.65 61.57 11.05
CA MET A 1 -9.42 60.79 11.29
C MET A 1 -9.25 59.85 10.11
N PRO A 2 -8.26 60.04 9.23
CA PRO A 2 -7.95 59.02 8.23
C PRO A 2 -7.53 57.75 8.98
N GLY A 3 -8.03 56.60 8.54
CA GLY A 3 -7.67 55.31 9.14
C GLY A 3 -6.15 55.07 9.04
N PRO A 4 -5.59 54.19 9.88
CA PRO A 4 -4.19 53.79 9.72
C PRO A 4 -3.99 53.30 8.29
N GLY A 5 -2.98 53.84 7.61
CA GLY A 5 -2.60 53.39 6.28
C GLY A 5 -2.24 51.90 6.27
N PRO A 6 -2.21 51.25 5.09
CA PRO A 6 -1.89 49.82 4.98
C PRO A 6 -0.54 49.53 5.63
N HIS A 7 -0.48 48.44 6.40
CA HIS A 7 0.75 48.01 7.05
C HIS A 7 1.70 47.48 5.96
N PRO A 8 3.01 47.80 5.99
CA PRO A 8 3.93 47.37 4.93
C PRO A 8 4.09 45.85 4.83
N LEU A 9 3.69 45.10 5.87
CA LEU A 9 3.66 43.64 5.87
C LEU A 9 2.35 43.03 5.30
N ASP A 10 1.33 43.83 5.01
CA ASP A 10 0.05 43.36 4.45
C ASP A 10 0.21 42.74 3.05
N SER A 11 1.22 43.17 2.30
CA SER A 11 1.52 42.66 0.96
C SER A 11 2.33 41.36 0.95
N HIS A 12 2.73 40.84 2.12
CA HIS A 12 3.60 39.68 2.22
C HIS A 12 2.83 38.43 2.68
N GLU A 13 3.15 37.29 2.07
CA GLU A 13 2.54 36.00 2.42
C GLU A 13 2.77 35.65 3.90
N GLU A 14 1.78 35.00 4.52
CA GLU A 14 2.00 34.37 5.83
C GLU A 14 3.00 33.22 5.71
N ARG A 15 3.79 33.03 6.78
CA ARG A 15 4.82 32.00 6.91
C ARG A 15 5.92 32.05 5.83
N CYS A 16 6.20 33.21 5.26
CA CYS A 16 7.48 33.45 4.59
C CYS A 16 8.56 33.87 5.61
N ARG A 17 9.84 33.65 5.29
CA ARG A 17 10.96 34.13 6.09
C ARG A 17 11.35 35.52 5.62
N LEU A 18 11.21 36.50 6.50
CA LEU A 18 11.54 37.90 6.23
C LEU A 18 12.75 38.30 7.06
N ARG A 19 13.56 39.19 6.49
CA ARG A 19 14.55 39.98 7.20
C ARG A 19 14.08 41.43 7.20
N LEU A 20 13.90 42.00 8.39
CA LEU A 20 13.43 43.36 8.59
C LEU A 20 14.56 44.21 9.13
N THR A 21 14.75 45.39 8.52
CA THR A 21 15.59 46.45 9.09
C THR A 21 14.70 47.43 9.82
N LEU A 22 14.91 47.56 11.12
CA LEU A 22 14.12 48.44 11.99
C LEU A 22 14.66 49.88 12.00
N SER A 23 13.83 50.81 12.47
CA SER A 23 14.13 52.24 12.56
C SER A 23 15.28 52.55 13.53
N ASP A 24 15.44 51.72 14.56
CA ASP A 24 16.53 51.75 15.54
C ASP A 24 17.84 51.11 15.04
N GLY A 25 17.87 50.63 13.79
CA GLY A 25 19.02 50.00 13.17
C GLY A 25 19.18 48.51 13.47
N ARG A 26 18.32 47.91 14.30
CA ARG A 26 18.31 46.46 14.51
C ARG A 26 17.86 45.74 13.24
N VAL A 27 18.43 44.57 13.01
CA VAL A 27 18.01 43.65 11.95
C VAL A 27 17.45 42.39 12.60
N ILE A 28 16.21 42.07 12.30
CA ILE A 28 15.54 40.86 12.80
C ILE A 28 15.15 39.97 11.62
N GLU A 29 15.30 38.66 11.79
CA GLU A 29 14.96 37.67 10.78
C GLU A 29 14.14 36.54 11.39
N GLY A 30 13.09 36.11 10.69
CA GLY A 30 12.17 35.10 11.19
C GLY A 30 10.97 34.88 10.28
N LEU A 31 10.07 34.01 10.72
CA LEU A 31 8.84 33.68 10.00
C LEU A 31 7.75 34.71 10.28
N HIS A 32 7.23 35.32 9.22
CA HIS A 32 6.11 36.26 9.31
C HIS A 32 4.81 35.53 9.66
N ASN A 33 4.07 36.03 10.65
CA ASN A 33 2.71 35.59 10.95
C ASN A 33 1.82 36.82 11.18
N ALA A 34 0.64 36.82 10.58
CA ALA A 34 -0.41 37.80 10.86
C ALA A 34 -1.46 37.16 11.77
N VAL A 35 -1.78 37.80 12.90
CA VAL A 35 -2.78 37.31 13.86
C VAL A 35 -3.66 38.48 14.28
N ALA A 36 -4.96 38.36 14.04
CA ALA A 36 -5.95 39.40 14.37
C ALA A 36 -5.56 40.81 13.87
N GLY A 37 -5.04 40.90 12.64
CA GLY A 37 -4.61 42.17 12.03
C GLY A 37 -3.32 42.77 12.60
N ARG A 38 -2.54 41.99 13.36
CA ARG A 38 -1.22 42.37 13.88
C ARG A 38 -0.15 41.47 13.30
N HIS A 39 1.04 42.02 13.07
CA HIS A 39 2.15 41.29 12.46
C HIS A 39 3.20 40.91 13.50
N PHE A 40 3.66 39.67 13.43
CA PHE A 40 4.67 39.10 14.30
C PHE A 40 5.75 38.41 13.47
N LEU A 41 6.96 38.37 14.00
CA LEU A 41 8.08 37.63 13.43
C LEU A 41 8.52 36.54 14.42
N HIS A 42 8.37 35.28 14.05
CA HIS A 42 8.85 34.17 14.85
C HIS A 42 10.33 33.93 14.53
N ARG A 43 11.22 34.32 15.44
CA ARG A 43 12.67 34.16 15.30
C ARG A 43 13.03 32.70 15.46
N THR A 44 13.31 32.06 14.34
CA THR A 44 13.74 30.65 14.29
C THR A 44 15.21 30.62 13.93
N GLY A 45 15.99 29.76 14.61
CA GLY A 45 17.37 29.48 14.21
C GLY A 45 17.49 28.93 12.77
N PRO A 46 18.70 28.64 12.30
CA PRO A 46 18.89 27.92 11.04
C PRO A 46 18.31 26.49 11.18
N GLY A 47 17.10 26.25 10.67
CA GLY A 47 16.43 24.94 10.74
C GLY A 47 14.90 24.98 10.81
N LEU A 48 14.27 23.82 11.04
CA LEU A 48 12.81 23.65 11.12
C LEU A 48 12.22 24.30 12.40
N PRO A 49 11.01 24.88 12.34
CA PRO A 49 10.53 25.84 13.33
C PRO A 49 9.60 25.18 14.33
N LEU A 50 10.07 24.88 15.54
CA LEU A 50 9.16 24.50 16.64
C LEU A 50 9.48 25.22 17.96
N VAL A 51 10.67 25.79 18.13
CA VAL A 51 11.05 26.55 19.32
C VAL A 51 11.78 27.82 18.87
N GLY A 52 11.24 28.98 19.24
CA GLY A 52 11.81 30.28 18.87
C GLY A 52 11.14 31.41 19.63
N GLU A 53 11.83 32.55 19.71
CA GLU A 53 11.28 33.77 20.30
C GLU A 53 10.34 34.45 19.31
N VAL A 54 9.28 35.09 19.81
CA VAL A 54 8.35 35.86 18.99
C VAL A 54 8.63 37.34 19.19
N GLU A 55 8.89 38.04 18.09
CA GLU A 55 8.97 39.51 18.03
C GLU A 55 7.62 40.07 17.56
N GLY A 56 7.08 41.03 18.30
CA GLY A 56 5.89 41.79 17.89
C GLY A 56 4.90 42.08 19.03
N PRO A 57 3.82 42.83 18.73
CA PRO A 57 3.38 43.22 17.40
C PRO A 57 4.26 44.32 16.78
N LEU A 58 4.70 44.10 15.54
CA LEU A 58 5.51 45.06 14.80
C LEU A 58 4.65 46.25 14.36
N GLN A 59 5.16 47.47 14.59
CA GLN A 59 4.52 48.68 14.12
C GLN A 59 5.05 49.08 12.74
N ALA A 60 4.18 49.62 11.88
CA ALA A 60 4.56 50.08 10.55
C ALA A 60 5.67 51.15 10.59
N SER A 61 5.65 52.02 11.59
CA SER A 61 6.65 53.08 11.81
C SER A 61 8.05 52.56 12.11
N ASP A 62 8.13 51.32 12.61
CA ASP A 62 9.39 50.74 13.07
C ASP A 62 10.13 50.03 11.95
N ILE A 63 9.49 49.80 10.80
CA ILE A 63 10.05 49.04 9.68
C ILE A 63 10.58 50.01 8.62
N ARG A 64 11.90 49.97 8.38
CA ARG A 64 12.55 50.75 7.31
C ARG A 64 12.68 49.98 6.01
N ALA A 65 12.96 48.69 6.09
CA ALA A 65 13.13 47.84 4.92
C ALA A 65 12.67 46.41 5.21
N ILE A 66 12.15 45.76 4.16
CA ILE A 66 11.68 44.37 4.19
C ILE A 66 12.42 43.63 3.07
N GLU A 67 13.10 42.56 3.44
CA GLU A 67 13.72 41.61 2.51
C GLU A 67 13.04 40.25 2.65
N VAL A 68 12.56 39.69 1.52
CA VAL A 68 12.05 38.32 1.48
C VAL A 68 13.23 37.36 1.35
N VAL A 69 13.68 36.81 2.48
CA VAL A 69 14.78 35.84 2.52
C VAL A 69 14.35 34.51 1.90
N MET A 70 13.13 34.06 2.20
CA MET A 70 12.61 32.82 1.64
C MET A 70 11.09 32.83 1.58
N THR A 71 10.53 32.43 0.44
CA THR A 71 9.08 32.33 0.24
C THR A 71 8.49 31.17 1.04
N ARG A 72 7.17 31.20 1.27
CA ARG A 72 6.47 30.08 1.92
C ARG A 72 6.65 28.78 1.14
N ALA A 73 6.58 28.83 -0.19
CA ALA A 73 6.79 27.66 -1.05
C ALA A 73 8.20 27.05 -0.88
N ALA A 74 9.23 27.90 -0.82
CA ALA A 74 10.61 27.44 -0.61
C ALA A 74 10.81 26.85 0.80
N LEU A 75 10.19 27.43 1.83
CA LEU A 75 10.18 26.88 3.19
C LEU A 75 9.52 25.50 3.26
N LEU A 76 8.39 25.32 2.57
CA LEU A 76 7.71 24.04 2.50
C LEU A 76 8.56 22.99 1.79
N GLU A 77 9.23 23.35 0.69
CA GLU A 77 10.10 22.41 -0.02
C GLU A 77 11.34 22.06 0.82
N GLN A 78 11.99 23.03 1.48
CA GLN A 78 13.13 22.75 2.36
C GLN A 78 12.73 21.87 3.56
N GLY A 79 11.56 22.14 4.16
CA GLY A 79 11.02 21.29 5.22
C GLY A 79 10.73 19.86 4.73
N ARG A 80 10.21 19.74 3.50
CA ARG A 80 10.00 18.44 2.84
C ARG A 80 11.32 17.71 2.63
N GLU A 81 12.35 18.37 2.10
CA GLU A 81 13.67 17.78 1.86
C GLU A 81 14.33 17.30 3.15
N LEU A 82 14.19 18.05 4.25
CA LEU A 82 14.71 17.62 5.55
C LEU A 82 14.00 16.34 6.06
N LEU A 83 12.68 16.25 5.88
CA LEU A 83 11.87 15.14 6.40
C LEU A 83 11.83 13.91 5.48
N GLN A 84 11.92 14.12 4.17
CA GLN A 84 11.68 13.13 3.12
C GLN A 84 12.85 13.00 2.13
N GLY A 85 13.90 13.80 2.26
CA GLY A 85 15.06 13.77 1.36
C GLY A 85 14.80 14.47 0.01
N PRO A 86 15.79 14.47 -0.89
CA PRO A 86 15.68 15.12 -2.19
C PRO A 86 14.51 14.54 -2.99
N ARG A 87 13.80 15.39 -3.74
CA ARG A 87 12.68 14.93 -4.57
C ARG A 87 13.16 13.90 -5.58
N VAL A 88 12.53 12.73 -5.60
CA VAL A 88 12.72 11.82 -6.74
C VAL A 88 12.05 12.46 -7.96
N PRO A 89 12.77 12.70 -9.07
CA PRO A 89 12.23 13.33 -10.26
C PRO A 89 10.98 12.61 -10.78
N GLY A 90 10.06 13.38 -11.37
CA GLY A 90 8.84 12.84 -11.97
C GLY A 90 7.63 13.73 -11.74
N ARG A 91 6.62 13.57 -12.60
CA ARG A 91 5.35 14.27 -12.51
C ARG A 91 4.54 13.76 -11.30
N GLU A 92 3.72 14.64 -10.73
CA GLU A 92 2.70 14.24 -9.75
C GLU A 92 1.67 13.31 -10.39
N PRO A 93 1.37 12.14 -9.78
CA PRO A 93 0.47 11.17 -10.37
C PRO A 93 -0.99 11.64 -10.26
N VAL A 94 -1.73 11.44 -11.36
CA VAL A 94 -3.16 11.76 -11.46
C VAL A 94 -3.96 10.56 -11.94
N THR A 95 -3.41 9.76 -12.86
CA THR A 95 -4.05 8.55 -13.40
C THR A 95 -3.51 7.28 -12.76
N ARG A 96 -4.21 6.15 -12.97
CA ARG A 96 -3.76 4.82 -12.54
C ARG A 96 -2.33 4.53 -12.99
N ASP A 97 -2.03 4.76 -14.26
CA ASP A 97 -0.73 4.44 -14.85
C ASP A 97 0.36 5.39 -14.30
N ASP A 98 0.01 6.64 -14.02
CA ASP A 98 0.93 7.56 -13.33
C ASP A 98 1.26 7.07 -11.92
N PHE A 99 0.26 6.60 -11.16
CA PHE A 99 0.45 6.09 -9.80
C PHE A 99 1.33 4.84 -9.80
N GLU A 100 1.07 3.90 -10.70
CA GLU A 100 1.89 2.71 -10.87
C GLU A 100 3.34 3.08 -11.19
N HIS A 101 3.54 3.92 -12.21
CA HIS A 101 4.87 4.34 -12.63
C HIS A 101 5.60 5.13 -11.54
N ARG A 102 4.90 6.02 -10.83
CA ARG A 102 5.48 6.85 -9.76
C ARG A 102 5.93 5.98 -8.60
N LEU A 103 5.10 5.05 -8.15
CA LEU A 103 5.45 4.13 -7.06
C LEU A 103 6.60 3.19 -7.44
N GLN A 104 6.63 2.69 -8.68
CA GLN A 104 7.78 1.92 -9.18
C GLN A 104 9.07 2.73 -9.18
N THR A 105 9.01 3.99 -9.64
CA THR A 105 10.17 4.90 -9.66
C THR A 105 10.68 5.19 -8.26
N LEU A 106 9.78 5.50 -7.32
CA LEU A 106 10.12 5.72 -5.91
C LEU A 106 10.72 4.47 -5.26
N ALA A 107 10.14 3.28 -5.51
CA ALA A 107 10.66 2.02 -5.00
C ALA A 107 12.08 1.72 -5.51
N ARG A 108 12.34 1.97 -6.80
CA ARG A 108 13.68 1.85 -7.41
C ARG A 108 14.67 2.85 -6.84
N ALA A 109 14.24 4.09 -6.58
CA ALA A 109 15.09 5.09 -5.94
C ALA A 109 15.49 4.67 -4.52
N VAL A 110 14.54 4.15 -3.72
CA VAL A 110 14.84 3.56 -2.40
C VAL A 110 15.82 2.40 -2.52
N ALA A 111 15.58 1.49 -3.46
CA ALA A 111 16.44 0.32 -3.65
C ALA A 111 17.85 0.67 -4.15
N ALA A 112 18.04 1.81 -4.83
CA ALA A 112 19.33 2.25 -5.36
C ALA A 112 20.28 2.76 -4.27
N VAL A 113 19.74 3.28 -3.16
CA VAL A 113 20.53 3.80 -2.04
C VAL A 113 21.26 2.64 -1.32
N PRO A 114 22.58 2.73 -1.10
CA PRO A 114 23.33 1.74 -0.33
C PRO A 114 22.78 1.54 1.09
N GLU A 115 22.84 0.32 1.63
CA GLU A 115 22.35 0.03 2.99
C GLU A 115 23.08 0.82 4.09
N ALA A 116 24.34 1.19 3.85
CA ALA A 116 25.12 2.05 4.74
C ALA A 116 24.49 3.45 4.91
N ASP A 117 23.68 3.92 3.94
CA ASP A 117 22.98 5.21 4.00
C ASP A 117 21.49 5.03 4.35
N TRP A 118 21.27 4.40 5.51
CA TRP A 118 19.94 4.06 6.01
C TRP A 118 19.05 5.29 6.22
N GLN A 119 19.63 6.45 6.56
CA GLN A 119 18.85 7.69 6.75
C GLN A 119 18.25 8.17 5.43
N MET A 120 19.01 8.13 4.34
CA MET A 120 18.50 8.46 3.01
C MET A 120 17.45 7.44 2.56
N GLN A 121 17.65 6.14 2.83
CA GLN A 121 16.64 5.12 2.56
C GLN A 121 15.32 5.41 3.29
N VAL A 122 15.35 5.74 4.59
CA VAL A 122 14.16 6.09 5.38
C VAL A 122 13.45 7.31 4.79
N ARG A 123 14.22 8.34 4.42
CA ARG A 123 13.68 9.58 3.83
C ARG A 123 12.98 9.30 2.48
N LEU A 124 13.63 8.61 1.55
CA LEU A 124 13.01 8.24 0.27
C LEU A 124 11.82 7.29 0.44
N LYS A 125 11.89 6.38 1.42
CA LYS A 125 10.77 5.49 1.75
C LYS A 125 9.54 6.28 2.20
N ARG A 126 9.70 7.39 2.94
CA ARG A 126 8.58 8.28 3.27
C ARG A 126 7.93 8.91 2.04
N GLN A 127 8.70 9.23 0.99
CA GLN A 127 8.10 9.70 -0.28
C GLN A 127 7.28 8.60 -0.95
N PHE A 128 7.76 7.36 -0.93
CA PHE A 128 7.02 6.20 -1.41
C PHE A 128 5.72 5.98 -0.61
N GLU A 129 5.81 5.96 0.71
CA GLU A 129 4.68 5.77 1.63
C GLU A 129 3.63 6.89 1.44
N ALA A 130 4.03 8.15 1.36
CA ALA A 130 3.13 9.27 1.10
C ALA A 130 2.41 9.16 -0.26
N CYS A 131 3.09 8.67 -1.30
CA CYS A 131 2.47 8.42 -2.59
C CYS A 131 1.48 7.24 -2.53
N ALA A 132 1.82 6.18 -1.80
CA ALA A 132 0.98 5.00 -1.62
C ALA A 132 -0.29 5.30 -0.79
N GLU A 133 -0.17 6.18 0.20
CA GLU A 133 -1.29 6.63 1.04
C GLU A 133 -2.37 7.37 0.23
N ARG A 134 -2.01 8.13 -0.80
CA ARG A 134 -2.96 8.84 -1.67
C ARG A 134 -3.97 7.91 -2.35
N ILE A 135 -3.59 6.66 -2.59
CA ILE A 135 -4.45 5.61 -3.16
C ILE A 135 -4.80 4.51 -2.15
N ALA A 136 -4.45 4.70 -0.87
CA ALA A 136 -4.62 3.72 0.19
C ALA A 136 -4.09 2.32 -0.19
N LEU A 137 -2.93 2.26 -0.84
CA LEU A 137 -2.31 0.99 -1.24
C LEU A 137 -1.91 0.21 0.02
N GLY A 138 -2.36 -1.05 0.14
CA GLY A 138 -2.11 -1.85 1.33
C GLY A 138 -0.63 -2.13 1.59
N GLN A 139 -0.24 -2.21 2.86
CA GLN A 139 1.16 -2.40 3.30
C GLN A 139 1.84 -3.64 2.68
N GLY A 140 1.07 -4.72 2.47
CA GLY A 140 1.55 -5.93 1.80
C GLY A 140 2.02 -5.70 0.37
N LYS A 141 1.26 -4.91 -0.39
CA LYS A 141 1.56 -4.52 -1.78
C LYS A 141 2.70 -3.53 -1.84
N GLN A 142 2.75 -2.60 -0.88
CA GLN A 142 3.89 -1.70 -0.69
C GLN A 142 5.20 -2.48 -0.48
N ALA A 143 5.19 -3.45 0.44
CA ALA A 143 6.34 -4.31 0.71
C ALA A 143 6.77 -5.11 -0.52
N TRP A 144 5.80 -5.64 -1.29
CA TRP A 144 6.07 -6.30 -2.57
C TRP A 144 6.86 -5.40 -3.51
N MET A 145 6.37 -4.18 -3.78
CA MET A 145 7.01 -3.27 -4.72
C MET A 145 8.45 -2.91 -4.31
N LEU A 146 8.69 -2.70 -3.02
CA LEU A 146 10.02 -2.42 -2.49
C LEU A 146 10.96 -3.63 -2.63
N ALA A 147 10.45 -4.84 -2.38
CA ALA A 147 11.23 -6.07 -2.55
C ALA A 147 11.54 -6.34 -4.03
N GLU A 148 10.55 -6.18 -4.92
CA GLU A 148 10.70 -6.33 -6.36
C GLU A 148 11.72 -5.32 -6.93
N ALA A 149 11.72 -4.08 -6.45
CA ALA A 149 12.72 -3.09 -6.85
C ALA A 149 14.15 -3.47 -6.42
N ARG A 150 14.32 -4.08 -5.24
CA ARG A 150 15.62 -4.62 -4.80
C ARG A 150 16.05 -5.81 -5.63
N TRP A 151 15.12 -6.71 -5.95
CA TRP A 151 15.37 -7.85 -6.83
C TRP A 151 15.81 -7.43 -8.22
N ALA A 152 15.15 -6.42 -8.80
CA ALA A 152 15.47 -5.89 -10.12
C ALA A 152 16.92 -5.35 -10.25
N ARG A 153 17.60 -5.05 -9.13
CA ARG A 153 19.03 -4.71 -9.13
C ARG A 153 19.95 -5.91 -9.33
N LYS A 154 19.47 -7.11 -8.98
CA LYS A 154 20.23 -8.36 -9.01
C LYS A 154 19.89 -9.21 -10.24
N SER A 155 18.66 -9.12 -10.74
CA SER A 155 18.17 -9.97 -11.82
C SER A 155 17.15 -9.24 -12.70
N ASN A 156 17.19 -9.53 -14.00
CA ASN A 156 16.19 -9.07 -14.97
C ASN A 156 15.00 -10.03 -15.09
N ALA A 157 15.05 -11.20 -14.43
CA ALA A 157 13.93 -12.14 -14.41
C ALA A 157 12.82 -11.63 -13.49
N SER A 158 11.57 -11.93 -13.84
CA SER A 158 10.44 -11.66 -12.93
C SER A 158 10.63 -12.45 -11.63
N PRO A 159 10.56 -11.78 -10.46
CA PRO A 159 10.75 -12.46 -9.19
C PRO A 159 9.60 -13.41 -8.87
N THR A 160 9.92 -14.52 -8.21
CA THR A 160 8.96 -15.39 -7.55
C THR A 160 8.74 -14.94 -6.10
N MET A 161 7.68 -15.46 -5.44
CA MET A 161 7.47 -15.26 -4.00
C MET A 161 8.70 -15.61 -3.15
N ALA A 162 9.42 -16.67 -3.54
CA ALA A 162 10.60 -17.14 -2.81
C ALA A 162 11.77 -16.14 -2.93
N ASP A 163 11.90 -15.48 -4.08
CA ASP A 163 12.95 -14.49 -4.35
C ASP A 163 12.75 -13.18 -3.58
N LEU A 164 11.48 -12.85 -3.28
CA LEU A 164 11.10 -11.61 -2.59
C LEU A 164 10.93 -11.77 -1.08
N TRP A 165 10.95 -13.00 -0.56
CA TRP A 165 10.70 -13.26 0.84
C TRP A 165 11.86 -12.70 1.70
N ILE A 166 11.55 -11.71 2.53
CA ILE A 166 12.49 -11.11 3.50
C ILE A 166 11.82 -11.18 4.87
N GLU A 167 12.61 -11.47 5.90
CA GLU A 167 12.15 -11.98 7.19
C GLU A 167 11.34 -11.03 8.13
N PRO A 168 11.00 -9.74 7.86
CA PRO A 168 10.13 -9.03 8.79
C PRO A 168 8.65 -8.97 8.36
N VAL A 169 8.21 -9.62 7.28
CA VAL A 169 6.78 -9.58 6.90
C VAL A 169 6.00 -10.63 7.70
N ALA A 170 5.20 -10.16 8.65
CA ALA A 170 4.50 -10.95 9.68
C ALA A 170 3.62 -12.12 9.18
N SER A 171 3.28 -12.19 7.89
CA SER A 171 2.68 -13.38 7.28
C SER A 171 2.79 -13.39 5.75
N PRO A 172 3.14 -14.53 5.12
CA PRO A 172 3.14 -14.68 3.66
C PRO A 172 1.79 -14.39 3.00
N SER A 173 0.68 -14.51 3.72
CA SER A 173 -0.67 -14.23 3.20
C SER A 173 -0.95 -12.75 2.99
N CYS A 174 -0.20 -11.87 3.66
CA CYS A 174 -0.33 -10.43 3.52
C CYS A 174 0.61 -9.86 2.44
N PHE A 175 1.63 -10.60 2.02
CA PHE A 175 2.58 -10.19 0.98
C PHE A 175 2.03 -10.57 -0.40
N ALA A 176 1.50 -9.59 -1.13
CA ALA A 176 0.80 -9.83 -2.38
C ALA A 176 1.23 -8.83 -3.46
N ARG A 177 1.36 -9.32 -4.69
CA ARG A 177 1.64 -8.45 -5.84
C ARG A 177 0.50 -7.45 -6.05
N PRO A 178 0.78 -6.15 -6.22
CA PRO A 178 -0.24 -5.19 -6.62
C PRO A 178 -0.80 -5.55 -8.00
N ARG A 179 -2.12 -5.45 -8.17
CA ARG A 179 -2.81 -5.58 -9.45
C ARG A 179 -2.98 -4.20 -10.09
N PRO A 180 -3.18 -4.11 -11.41
CA PRO A 180 -3.40 -2.81 -12.08
C PRO A 180 -4.51 -1.96 -11.43
N GLN A 181 -5.62 -2.58 -11.04
CA GLN A 181 -6.74 -1.89 -10.37
C GLN A 181 -6.36 -1.25 -9.02
N ASP A 182 -5.30 -1.73 -8.36
CA ASP A 182 -4.92 -1.26 -7.03
C ASP A 182 -4.26 0.12 -7.07
N PHE A 183 -3.79 0.55 -8.26
CA PHE A 183 -3.20 1.86 -8.51
C PHE A 183 -4.23 2.92 -8.90
N ASP A 184 -5.50 2.53 -9.07
CA ASP A 184 -6.53 3.47 -9.51
C ASP A 184 -6.78 4.54 -8.43
N PRO A 185 -6.80 5.84 -8.74
CA PRO A 185 -7.08 6.89 -7.77
C PRO A 185 -8.51 6.85 -7.23
N ASP A 186 -9.47 6.26 -7.94
CA ASP A 186 -10.85 6.13 -7.50
C ASP A 186 -11.02 4.92 -6.55
N PRO A 187 -11.37 5.13 -5.27
CA PRO A 187 -11.64 4.04 -4.33
C PRO A 187 -12.73 3.06 -4.80
N ALA A 188 -13.72 3.53 -5.56
CA ALA A 188 -14.80 2.69 -6.07
C ALA A 188 -14.26 1.69 -7.11
N ILE A 189 -13.35 2.11 -7.98
CA ILE A 189 -12.69 1.24 -8.96
C ILE A 189 -11.73 0.27 -8.24
N ARG A 190 -10.95 0.73 -7.26
CA ARG A 190 -10.07 -0.15 -6.46
C ARG A 190 -10.84 -1.27 -5.78
N ARG A 191 -12.01 -0.94 -5.22
CA ARG A 191 -12.92 -1.88 -4.55
C ARG A 191 -13.73 -2.73 -5.54
N ARG A 192 -13.76 -2.36 -6.82
CA ARG A 192 -14.47 -3.11 -7.86
C ARG A 192 -13.82 -4.49 -8.02
N ARG A 193 -14.66 -5.51 -7.96
CA ARG A 193 -14.25 -6.90 -8.14
C ARG A 193 -13.87 -7.10 -9.60
N VAL A 194 -12.61 -7.46 -9.85
CA VAL A 194 -12.19 -7.86 -11.19
C VAL A 194 -12.53 -9.34 -11.36
N PRO A 195 -13.39 -9.68 -12.35
CA PRO A 195 -13.72 -11.07 -12.60
C PRO A 195 -12.46 -11.85 -13.01
N PRO A 196 -12.39 -13.15 -12.70
CA PRO A 196 -11.30 -13.99 -13.19
C PRO A 196 -11.21 -13.92 -14.73
N PRO A 197 -10.00 -14.11 -15.30
CA PRO A 197 -9.81 -14.15 -16.75
C PRO A 197 -10.81 -15.10 -17.45
N PRO A 198 -11.22 -14.83 -18.70
CA PRO A 198 -12.18 -15.66 -19.43
C PRO A 198 -11.82 -17.16 -19.43
N GLU A 199 -10.54 -17.47 -19.61
CA GLU A 199 -9.99 -18.83 -19.55
C GLU A 199 -10.19 -19.54 -18.20
N VAL A 200 -10.13 -18.79 -17.09
CA VAL A 200 -10.36 -19.33 -15.73
C VAL A 200 -11.85 -19.57 -15.52
N ARG A 201 -12.70 -18.69 -16.05
CA ARG A 201 -14.15 -18.84 -16.01
C ARG A 201 -14.61 -20.04 -16.86
N ALA A 202 -13.94 -20.29 -17.98
CA ALA A 202 -14.23 -21.40 -18.89
C ALA A 202 -13.78 -22.77 -18.36
N ASP A 203 -12.70 -22.81 -17.57
CA ASP A 203 -12.18 -24.04 -16.95
C ASP A 203 -13.13 -24.53 -15.83
N PRO A 204 -13.84 -25.67 -16.02
CA PRO A 204 -14.79 -26.20 -15.03
C PRO A 204 -14.13 -26.66 -13.73
N PHE A 205 -12.80 -26.78 -13.71
CA PHE A 205 -12.02 -27.15 -12.53
C PHE A 205 -11.25 -25.97 -11.93
N SER A 206 -11.44 -24.75 -12.43
CA SER A 206 -10.80 -23.58 -11.82
C SER A 206 -11.16 -23.44 -10.35
N VAL A 207 -10.31 -22.76 -9.57
CA VAL A 207 -10.54 -22.49 -8.14
C VAL A 207 -11.97 -22.02 -7.83
N PRO A 208 -12.54 -21.01 -8.51
CA PRO A 208 -13.92 -20.61 -8.26
C PRO A 208 -14.92 -21.71 -8.64
N ASN A 209 -14.76 -22.36 -9.79
CA ASN A 209 -15.71 -23.38 -10.24
C ASN A 209 -15.70 -24.63 -9.33
N MET A 210 -14.53 -25.03 -8.82
CA MET A 210 -14.41 -26.12 -7.85
C MET A 210 -15.08 -25.78 -6.52
N LEU A 211 -14.85 -24.58 -5.98
CA LEU A 211 -15.50 -24.15 -4.75
C LEU A 211 -17.02 -24.11 -4.91
N ALA A 212 -17.52 -23.56 -6.02
CA ALA A 212 -18.94 -23.55 -6.35
C ALA A 212 -19.52 -24.98 -6.48
N ALA A 213 -18.77 -25.90 -7.11
CA ALA A 213 -19.17 -27.28 -7.29
C ALA A 213 -19.28 -28.05 -5.97
N LEU A 214 -18.44 -27.73 -4.98
CA LEU A 214 -18.49 -28.31 -3.63
C LEU A 214 -19.65 -27.73 -2.83
N LEU A 215 -19.79 -26.39 -2.80
CA LEU A 215 -20.87 -25.71 -2.10
C LEU A 215 -22.25 -26.11 -2.67
N GLY A 216 -22.38 -26.21 -3.99
CA GLY A 216 -23.59 -26.65 -4.67
C GLY A 216 -23.93 -28.14 -4.49
N ARG A 217 -23.13 -28.90 -3.72
CA ARG A 217 -23.40 -30.27 -3.26
C ARG A 217 -23.57 -30.35 -1.74
N ASP A 218 -23.83 -29.20 -1.10
CA ASP A 218 -24.00 -29.02 0.34
C ASP A 218 -22.77 -29.41 1.18
N LEU A 219 -21.58 -29.30 0.58
CA LEU A 219 -20.33 -29.55 1.31
C LEU A 219 -19.85 -28.27 1.99
N LYS A 220 -19.43 -28.39 3.24
CA LYS A 220 -18.82 -27.29 3.99
C LYS A 220 -17.37 -27.09 3.53
N ALA A 221 -17.20 -26.27 2.50
CA ALA A 221 -15.92 -25.99 1.85
C ALA A 221 -15.51 -24.51 2.00
N ARG A 222 -14.20 -24.26 2.18
CA ARG A 222 -13.64 -22.89 2.21
C ARG A 222 -12.20 -22.87 1.67
N ILE A 223 -11.81 -21.77 1.04
CA ILE A 223 -10.41 -21.55 0.64
C ILE A 223 -9.60 -21.21 1.89
N THR A 224 -8.53 -21.97 2.15
CA THR A 224 -7.61 -21.74 3.28
C THR A 224 -6.27 -21.18 2.82
N ARG A 225 -5.91 -21.36 1.55
CA ARG A 225 -4.74 -20.77 0.92
C ARG A 225 -5.04 -20.48 -0.54
N SER A 226 -4.60 -19.34 -1.04
CA SER A 226 -4.68 -18.97 -2.46
C SER A 226 -3.27 -18.72 -2.99
N GLY A 227 -3.04 -19.03 -4.26
CA GLY A 227 -1.83 -18.66 -4.99
C GLY A 227 -1.85 -17.19 -5.42
N ASP A 228 -0.80 -16.78 -6.15
CA ASP A 228 -0.74 -15.48 -6.81
C ASP A 228 -0.51 -15.71 -8.32
N PRO A 229 -1.49 -15.48 -9.20
CA PRO A 229 -2.81 -14.91 -8.91
C PRO A 229 -3.74 -15.88 -8.14
N PRO A 230 -4.79 -15.39 -7.43
CA PRO A 230 -5.66 -16.19 -6.53
C PRO A 230 -6.32 -17.42 -7.15
N HIS A 231 -6.42 -17.48 -8.47
CA HIS A 231 -7.03 -18.57 -9.22
C HIS A 231 -6.01 -19.57 -9.81
N ALA A 232 -4.70 -19.31 -9.70
CA ALA A 232 -3.66 -20.16 -10.26
C ALA A 232 -3.39 -21.42 -9.41
N ALA A 233 -3.49 -21.28 -8.09
CA ALA A 233 -3.41 -22.39 -7.15
C ALA A 233 -4.28 -22.10 -5.93
N ALA A 234 -4.80 -23.14 -5.26
CA ALA A 234 -5.53 -22.97 -4.02
C ALA A 234 -5.55 -24.24 -3.16
N HIS A 235 -5.70 -24.06 -1.86
CA HIS A 235 -6.09 -25.10 -0.92
C HIS A 235 -7.54 -24.86 -0.49
N ILE A 236 -8.42 -25.84 -0.73
CA ILE A 236 -9.81 -25.82 -0.27
C ILE A 236 -9.96 -26.86 0.83
N GLN A 237 -10.27 -26.42 2.04
CA GLN A 237 -10.63 -27.31 3.15
C GLN A 237 -12.10 -27.69 3.03
N VAL A 238 -12.40 -28.98 3.10
CA VAL A 238 -13.75 -29.55 3.13
C VAL A 238 -13.92 -30.31 4.44
N ASP A 239 -14.86 -29.84 5.27
CA ASP A 239 -15.18 -30.48 6.55
C ASP A 239 -16.05 -31.72 6.33
N MET A 240 -15.70 -32.83 6.98
CA MET A 240 -16.45 -34.09 6.90
C MET A 240 -17.42 -34.21 8.09
N PRO A 241 -18.64 -34.73 7.89
CA PRO A 241 -19.66 -34.83 8.93
C PRO A 241 -19.43 -36.04 9.84
N VAL A 242 -18.27 -36.13 10.47
CA VAL A 242 -17.92 -37.17 11.44
C VAL A 242 -17.50 -36.55 12.77
N LYS A 243 -17.67 -37.27 13.89
CA LYS A 243 -17.39 -36.75 15.23
C LYS A 243 -15.91 -36.38 15.39
N GLY A 244 -15.65 -35.10 15.67
CA GLY A 244 -14.30 -34.54 15.85
C GLY A 244 -13.84 -33.69 14.66
N ARG A 245 -12.59 -33.24 14.65
CA ARG A 245 -12.02 -32.49 13.52
C ARG A 245 -11.58 -33.48 12.43
N ALA A 246 -12.40 -33.62 11.39
CA ALA A 246 -12.13 -34.44 10.21
C ALA A 246 -12.36 -33.60 8.95
N ARG A 247 -11.32 -33.50 8.13
CA ARG A 247 -11.32 -32.62 6.97
C ARG A 247 -10.36 -33.14 5.90
N PHE A 248 -10.72 -32.87 4.65
CA PHE A 248 -9.83 -33.02 3.52
C PHE A 248 -9.40 -31.65 3.03
N VAL A 249 -8.16 -31.54 2.59
CA VAL A 249 -7.64 -30.37 1.88
C VAL A 249 -7.47 -30.76 0.41
N LEU A 250 -8.21 -30.09 -0.46
CA LEU A 250 -8.05 -30.19 -1.89
C LEU A 250 -6.98 -29.19 -2.32
N ILE A 251 -5.90 -29.68 -2.92
CA ILE A 251 -4.80 -28.87 -3.42
C ILE A 251 -4.96 -28.76 -4.94
N GLY A 252 -5.26 -27.56 -5.41
CA GLY A 252 -5.46 -27.22 -6.81
C GLY A 252 -4.26 -26.48 -7.37
N GLU A 253 -3.74 -26.95 -8.51
CA GLU A 253 -2.62 -26.32 -9.22
C GLU A 253 -2.91 -26.30 -10.74
N ARG A 254 -2.61 -25.18 -11.40
CA ARG A 254 -2.79 -25.04 -12.86
C ARG A 254 -1.74 -25.84 -13.62
N CYS A 255 -2.18 -26.78 -14.46
CA CYS A 255 -1.32 -27.63 -15.28
C CYS A 255 -1.86 -27.67 -16.73
N ARG A 256 -1.05 -27.23 -17.70
CA ARG A 256 -1.38 -27.25 -19.14
C ARG A 256 -2.75 -26.63 -19.47
N GLY A 257 -3.07 -25.48 -18.86
CA GLY A 257 -4.30 -24.72 -19.13
C GLY A 257 -5.53 -25.11 -18.31
N THR A 258 -5.48 -26.21 -17.55
CA THR A 258 -6.57 -26.66 -16.65
C THR A 258 -6.07 -26.79 -15.22
N THR A 259 -6.91 -26.50 -14.22
CA THR A 259 -6.57 -26.75 -12.82
C THR A 259 -6.76 -28.22 -12.46
N ARG A 260 -5.72 -28.86 -11.93
CA ARG A 260 -5.76 -30.22 -11.40
C ARG A 260 -5.89 -30.21 -9.89
N TRP A 261 -6.69 -31.13 -9.36
CA TRP A 261 -6.94 -31.24 -7.92
C TRP A 261 -6.47 -32.57 -7.37
N ARG A 262 -5.82 -32.53 -6.20
CA ARG A 262 -5.54 -33.70 -5.37
C ARG A 262 -6.16 -33.51 -3.99
N ALA A 263 -6.72 -34.59 -3.42
CA ALA A 263 -7.27 -34.57 -2.07
C ALA A 263 -6.25 -35.13 -1.07
N VAL A 264 -6.02 -34.40 0.02
CA VAL A 264 -5.12 -34.80 1.12
C VAL A 264 -5.91 -34.78 2.43
N TRP A 265 -5.66 -35.75 3.30
CA TRP A 265 -6.28 -35.79 4.64
C TRP A 265 -5.57 -34.79 5.57
N ASP A 266 -6.34 -33.94 6.26
CA ASP A 266 -5.84 -32.91 7.19
C ASP A 266 -6.47 -33.09 8.60
N GLY A 267 -6.51 -34.35 9.06
CA GLY A 267 -6.95 -34.70 10.41
C GLY A 267 -5.78 -35.17 11.29
N ASN A 268 -5.80 -34.77 12.55
CA ASN A 268 -4.69 -34.98 13.51
C ASN A 268 -4.33 -36.47 13.73
N ASP A 269 -3.03 -36.75 13.90
CA ASP A 269 -2.39 -38.09 13.85
C ASP A 269 -2.59 -38.99 15.08
N SER A 270 -3.42 -38.61 16.06
CA SER A 270 -3.60 -39.46 17.24
C SER A 270 -4.53 -40.66 17.03
N LYS A 271 -5.40 -40.65 16.00
CA LYS A 271 -6.20 -41.80 15.49
C LYS A 271 -6.52 -41.69 13.98
N PRO A 272 -5.53 -41.57 13.08
CA PRO A 272 -5.73 -41.05 11.73
C PRO A 272 -6.43 -42.05 10.80
N GLY A 273 -6.08 -43.34 10.89
CA GLY A 273 -6.64 -44.37 10.00
C GLY A 273 -8.15 -44.61 10.17
N LEU A 274 -8.64 -44.68 11.41
CA LEU A 274 -10.06 -44.95 11.67
C LEU A 274 -10.94 -43.77 11.25
N ARG A 275 -10.53 -42.52 11.56
CA ARG A 275 -11.30 -41.33 11.20
C ARG A 275 -11.29 -41.06 9.70
N ARG A 276 -10.18 -41.34 9.03
CA ARG A 276 -10.10 -41.28 7.57
C ARG A 276 -11.06 -42.29 6.95
N ARG A 277 -11.03 -43.56 7.36
CA ARG A 277 -11.95 -44.60 6.85
C ARG A 277 -13.42 -44.25 7.10
N LEU A 278 -13.76 -43.76 8.29
CA LEU A 278 -15.12 -43.30 8.60
C LEU A 278 -15.55 -42.13 7.73
N SER A 279 -14.63 -41.20 7.44
CA SER A 279 -14.90 -40.07 6.54
C SER A 279 -15.08 -40.52 5.10
N GLU A 280 -14.22 -41.44 4.62
CA GLU A 280 -14.27 -42.01 3.26
C GLU A 280 -15.56 -42.82 3.02
N ALA A 281 -16.16 -43.38 4.08
CA ALA A 281 -17.45 -44.08 3.99
C ALA A 281 -18.66 -43.13 3.86
N THR A 282 -18.50 -41.82 4.11
CA THR A 282 -19.63 -40.88 4.10
C THR A 282 -20.11 -40.53 2.69
N GLU A 283 -21.40 -40.17 2.60
CA GLU A 283 -21.97 -39.58 1.38
C GLU A 283 -21.27 -38.26 0.99
N ALA A 284 -20.85 -37.47 1.99
CA ALA A 284 -20.12 -36.23 1.76
C ALA A 284 -18.79 -36.45 1.02
N TYR A 285 -18.05 -37.51 1.36
CA TYR A 285 -16.84 -37.87 0.65
C TYR A 285 -17.11 -38.31 -0.80
N ARG A 286 -18.17 -39.08 -1.03
CA ARG A 286 -18.59 -39.46 -2.39
C ARG A 286 -18.97 -38.23 -3.24
N ARG A 287 -19.72 -37.28 -2.68
CA ARG A 287 -20.06 -36.00 -3.32
C ARG A 287 -18.82 -35.14 -3.61
N MET A 288 -17.84 -35.14 -2.71
CA MET A 288 -16.56 -34.44 -2.92
C MET A 288 -15.79 -35.03 -4.12
N LEU A 289 -15.67 -36.37 -4.18
CA LEU A 289 -15.01 -37.03 -5.31
C LEU A 289 -15.77 -36.81 -6.63
N ALA A 290 -17.11 -36.80 -6.61
CA ALA A 290 -17.92 -36.47 -7.77
C ALA A 290 -17.64 -35.03 -8.25
N ALA A 291 -17.58 -34.04 -7.35
CA ALA A 291 -17.22 -32.67 -7.69
C ALA A 291 -15.83 -32.57 -8.36
N MET A 292 -14.85 -33.33 -7.85
CA MET A 292 -13.50 -33.38 -8.40
C MET A 292 -13.42 -34.01 -9.80
N ARG A 293 -14.36 -34.88 -10.16
CA ARG A 293 -14.36 -35.60 -11.45
C ARG A 293 -15.23 -34.93 -12.51
N GLU A 294 -16.39 -34.42 -12.09
CA GLU A 294 -17.44 -34.00 -13.03
C GLU A 294 -17.25 -32.58 -13.56
N GLY A 295 -16.57 -31.70 -12.80
CA GLY A 295 -16.27 -30.32 -13.22
C GLY A 295 -17.53 -29.51 -13.56
N ARG A 296 -17.94 -28.57 -12.72
CA ARG A 296 -19.12 -27.73 -13.00
C ARG A 296 -18.73 -26.40 -13.62
N ARG A 297 -19.40 -26.02 -14.72
CA ARG A 297 -19.48 -24.62 -15.15
C ARG A 297 -20.59 -23.94 -14.36
N SER A 298 -20.28 -23.43 -13.18
CA SER A 298 -21.18 -22.53 -12.46
C SER A 298 -20.52 -21.17 -12.42
N VAL A 299 -21.03 -20.23 -13.19
CA VAL A 299 -20.66 -18.82 -13.05
C VAL A 299 -21.24 -18.35 -11.72
N GLN A 300 -20.55 -18.60 -10.61
CA GLN A 300 -20.87 -17.93 -9.36
C GLN A 300 -20.31 -16.50 -9.48
N PRO A 301 -21.16 -15.46 -9.41
CA PRO A 301 -20.69 -14.08 -9.52
C PRO A 301 -19.80 -13.65 -8.33
N ASP A 302 -19.84 -14.35 -7.18
CA ASP A 302 -19.25 -13.83 -5.94
C ASP A 302 -18.63 -14.89 -5.00
N LEU A 303 -17.59 -15.59 -5.45
CA LEU A 303 -16.87 -16.53 -4.58
C LEU A 303 -15.67 -15.97 -3.82
N PHE A 304 -15.22 -14.78 -4.18
CA PHE A 304 -14.12 -14.09 -3.51
C PHE A 304 -14.66 -12.94 -2.64
N GLY A 305 -15.79 -13.22 -1.96
CA GLY A 305 -16.43 -12.41 -0.91
C GLY A 305 -15.44 -11.69 -0.03
#